data_AF-A0A0S8ARN7-F1
#
_entry.id   AF-A0A0S8ARN7-F1
#
_cell.length_a   1.000
_cell.length_b   1.000
_cell.length_c   1.000
_cell.angle_alpha   90.00
_cell.angle_beta   90.00
_cell.angle_gamma   90.00
#
_symmetry.space_group_name_H-M   'P 1'
#
loop_
_entity.id
_entity.type
_entity.pdbx_description
1 polymer ?
#
loop_
_entity_poly.entity_id
_entity_poly.type
_entity_poly.pdbx_seq_one_letter_code
_entity_poly.pdbx_strand_id
1 'polypeptide(L)' 'MSKIYDLIWKKSETQGKAQWEKVGVLLEKEDGKKSLKLDLVPACTWDGWLVVSERKSSEKKSKEAPY' A
#
# COMPACT_ATOMS: atom_id res chain seq x y z
N MET A 1 3.62 -18.94 4.02
CA MET A 1 4.02 -17.52 4.22
C MET A 1 2.80 -16.63 4.00
N SER A 2 2.56 -15.68 4.89
CA SER A 2 1.55 -14.63 4.67
C SER A 2 2.04 -13.65 3.60
N LYS A 3 1.16 -13.22 2.68
CA LYS A 3 1.48 -12.25 1.63
C LYS A 3 1.08 -10.85 2.06
N ILE A 4 1.91 -9.86 1.73
CA ILE A 4 1.65 -8.46 2.04
C ILE A 4 1.53 -7.70 0.73
N TYR A 5 0.47 -6.90 0.64
CA TYR A 5 0.21 -6.03 -0.49
C TYR A 5 0.10 -4.59 0.00
N ASP A 6 0.55 -3.67 -0.84
CA ASP A 6 0.33 -2.25 -0.64
C ASP A 6 -1.00 -1.85 -1.29
N LEU A 7 -1.76 -1.02 -0.59
CA LEU A 7 -2.96 -0.37 -1.13
C LEU A 7 -2.56 1.01 -1.62
N ILE A 8 -2.72 1.26 -2.91
CA ILE A 8 -2.36 2.52 -3.54
C ILE A 8 -3.60 3.18 -4.14
N TRP A 9 -3.64 4.50 -4.00
CA TRP A 9 -4.66 5.37 -4.56
C TRP A 9 -4.02 6.34 -5.56
N LYS A 10 -4.70 6.58 -6.69
CA LYS A 10 -4.26 7.57 -7.67
C LYS A 10 -4.72 8.94 -7.20
N LYS A 11 -3.81 9.72 -6.63
CA LYS A 11 -4.09 11.03 -6.07
C LYS A 11 -4.38 12.08 -7.14
N SER A 12 -3.60 12.07 -8.20
CA SER A 12 -3.70 13.03 -9.30
C SER A 12 -2.99 12.52 -10.54
N GLU A 13 -3.21 13.19 -11.66
CA GLU A 13 -2.41 13.03 -12.86
C GLU A 13 -1.92 14.41 -13.29
N THR A 14 -0.61 14.61 -13.33
CA THR A 14 0.00 15.88 -13.72
C THR A 14 0.91 15.63 -14.90
N GLN A 15 0.68 16.33 -16.02
CA GLN A 15 1.47 16.20 -17.25
C GLN A 15 1.63 14.73 -17.74
N GLY A 16 0.54 13.95 -17.67
CA GLY A 16 0.54 12.54 -18.09
C GLY A 16 1.25 11.58 -17.12
N LYS A 17 1.71 12.05 -15.96
CA LYS A 17 2.27 11.19 -14.91
C LYS A 17 1.26 11.04 -13.77
N ALA A 18 0.84 9.81 -13.54
CA ALA A 18 -0.01 9.46 -12.41
C ALA A 18 0.79 9.51 -11.10
N GLN A 19 0.31 10.29 -10.13
CA GLN A 19 0.82 10.28 -8.77
C GLN A 19 0.05 9.24 -7.96
N TRP A 20 0.77 8.22 -7.52
CA TRP A 20 0.24 7.15 -6.69
C TRP A 20 0.67 7.36 -5.25
N GLU A 21 -0.28 7.27 -4.34
CA GLU A 21 -0.06 7.41 -2.90
C GLU A 21 -0.42 6.09 -2.22
N LYS A 22 0.46 5.60 -1.34
CA LYS A 22 0.14 4.44 -0.51
C LYS A 22 -0.78 4.88 0.62
N VAL A 23 -1.92 4.21 0.74
CA VAL A 23 -2.97 4.55 1.71
C VAL A 23 -3.22 3.45 2.73
N GLY A 24 -2.60 2.28 2.56
CA GLY A 24 -2.71 1.19 3.51
C GLY A 24 -1.99 -0.08 3.08
N VAL A 25 -2.33 -1.17 3.77
CA VAL A 25 -1.79 -2.50 3.52
C VAL A 25 -2.89 -3.56 3.59
N LEU A 26 -2.74 -4.59 2.76
CA LEU A 26 -3.55 -5.80 2.79
C LEU A 26 -2.65 -6.97 3.16
N LEU A 27 -3.04 -7.71 4.19
CA LEU A 27 -2.38 -8.94 4.63
C LEU A 27 -3.26 -10.12 4.24
N GLU A 28 -2.70 -11.06 3.49
CA GLU A 28 -3.31 -12.36 3.23
C GLU A 28 -2.62 -13.41 4.08
N LYS A 29 -3.40 -14.02 4.98
CA LYS A 29 -2.94 -15.06 5.90
C LYS A 29 -3.01 -16.43 5.22
N GLU A 30 -2.31 -17.40 5.79
CA GLU A 30 -2.24 -18.76 5.26
C GLU A 30 -3.60 -19.48 5.28
N ASP A 31 -4.49 -19.10 6.20
CA ASP A 31 -5.87 -19.59 6.29
C ASP A 31 -6.82 -18.96 5.25
N GLY A 32 -6.28 -18.20 4.30
CA GLY A 32 -7.05 -17.51 3.25
C GLY A 32 -7.76 -16.24 3.72
N LYS A 33 -7.69 -15.90 5.03
CA LYS A 33 -8.29 -14.65 5.53
C LYS A 33 -7.48 -13.45 5.08
N LYS A 34 -8.21 -12.40 4.71
CA LYS A 34 -7.66 -11.11 4.31
C LYS A 34 -7.93 -10.08 5.40
N SER A 35 -6.91 -9.36 5.80
CA SER A 35 -7.01 -8.25 6.76
C SER A 35 -6.48 -6.98 6.10
N LEU A 36 -7.26 -5.91 6.15
CA LEU A 36 -6.94 -4.64 5.53
C LEU A 36 -6.75 -3.58 6.61
N LYS A 37 -5.66 -2.82 6.51
CA LYS A 37 -5.41 -1.66 7.35
C LYS A 37 -5.30 -0.44 6.44
N LEU A 38 -6.12 0.57 6.69
CA LEU A 38 -6.01 1.89 6.06
C LEU A 38 -5.27 2.81 7.02
N ASP A 39 -4.17 3.39 6.56
CA ASP A 39 -3.42 4.40 7.28
C ASP A 39 -3.98 5.80 6.96
N LEU A 40 -4.49 5.97 5.74
CA LEU A 40 -5.14 7.19 5.27
C LEU A 40 -6.39 6.81 4.46
N VAL A 41 -7.48 7.53 4.66
CA VAL A 41 -8.65 7.45 3.78
C VAL A 41 -8.62 8.68 2.88
N PRO A 42 -8.41 8.54 1.56
CA PRO A 42 -8.44 9.68 0.66
C PRO A 42 -9.86 10.27 0.63
N ALA A 43 -9.98 11.54 0.98
CA ALA A 43 -11.25 12.26 1.00
C ALA A 43 -11.43 13.10 -0.28
N CYS A 44 -12.67 13.45 -0.59
CA CYS A 44 -13.10 14.34 -1.68
C CYS A 44 -13.07 13.77 -3.11
N THR A 45 -11.98 13.13 -3.55
CA THR A 45 -11.82 12.64 -4.94
C THR A 45 -11.64 11.13 -5.04
N TRP A 46 -11.94 10.41 -3.96
CA TRP A 46 -11.88 8.95 -3.96
C TRP A 46 -13.17 8.36 -4.53
N ASP A 47 -13.02 7.50 -5.54
CA ASP A 47 -14.08 6.76 -6.22
C ASP A 47 -14.47 5.46 -5.50
N GLY A 48 -13.90 5.21 -4.32
CA GLY A 48 -14.13 4.01 -3.52
C GLY A 48 -13.22 2.84 -3.88
N TRP A 49 -12.34 2.97 -4.88
CA TRP A 49 -11.45 1.90 -5.31
C TRP A 49 -10.00 2.13 -4.86
N LEU A 50 -9.34 1.04 -4.46
CA LEU A 50 -7.92 0.99 -4.15
C LEU A 50 -7.26 -0.07 -5.00
N VAL A 51 -6.07 0.23 -5.53
CA VAL A 51 -5.29 -0.74 -6.29
C VAL A 51 -4.42 -1.53 -5.31
N VAL A 52 -4.48 -2.86 -5.44
CA VAL A 52 -3.65 -3.78 -4.67
C VAL A 52 -2.38 -4.06 -5.45
N SER A 53 -1.22 -3.76 -4.87
CA SER A 53 0.09 -4.03 -5.47
C SER A 53 0.88 -4.99 -4.61
N GLU A 54 1.45 -6.04 -5.22
CA GLU A 54 2.33 -6.96 -4.52
C GLU A 54 3.55 -6.21 -3.99
N ARG A 55 3.76 -6.26 -2.68
CA ARG A 55 4.93 -5.66 -2.08
C ARG A 55 6.13 -6.53 -2.42
N LYS A 56 7.01 -6.04 -3.31
CA LYS A 56 8.29 -6.70 -3.57
C LYS A 56 9.04 -6.79 -2.25
N SER A 57 9.28 -8.02 -1.79
CA SER A 57 10.05 -8.33 -0.60
C SER A 57 11.52 -7.94 -0.81
N SER A 58 11.85 -6.67 -0.60
CA SER A 58 13.23 -6.29 -0.33
C SER A 58 13.49 -6.54 1.15
N GLU A 59 14.04 -7.71 1.47
CA GLU A 59 14.83 -7.89 2.68
C GLU A 59 16.01 -6.91 2.65
N LYS A 60 15.82 -5.67 3.12
CA LYS A 60 16.92 -4.78 3.50
C LYS A 60 16.59 -4.09 4.82
N LYS A 61 17.03 -4.78 5.87
CA LYS A 61 17.41 -4.34 7.22
C LYS A 61 17.30 -2.82 7.43
N SER A 62 16.45 -2.44 8.38
CA SER A 62 16.64 -1.23 9.18
C SER A 62 18.10 -1.14 9.60
N LYS A 63 18.84 -0.20 9.03
CA LYS A 63 20.09 0.27 9.63
C LYS A 63 19.67 1.15 10.81
N GLU A 64 19.72 0.59 12.01
CA GLU A 64 19.89 1.39 13.23
C GLU A 64 21.13 2.26 13.02
N ALA A 65 20.95 3.58 13.10
CA ALA A 65 22.06 4.51 13.13
C ALA A 65 22.73 4.38 14.51
N PRO A 66 24.04 4.10 14.59
CA PRO A 66 24.74 4.26 15.86
C PRO A 66 24.80 5.75 16.22
N TYR A 67 24.60 6.01 17.51
CA TYR A 67 24.62 7.30 18.19
C TYR A 67 25.83 8.17 17.83
#